data_AF-A0A1X3J535-F1
#
_entry.id   AF-A0A1X3J535-F1
#
_cell.length_a   1.000
_cell.length_b   1.000
_cell.length_c   1.000
_cell.angle_alpha   90.00
_cell.angle_beta   90.00
_cell.angle_gamma   90.00
#
_symmetry.space_group_name_H-M   'P 1'
#
loop_
_entity.id
_entity.type
_entity.pdbx_description
1 polymer ?
#
loop_
_entity_poly.entity_id
_entity_poly.type
_entity_poly.pdbx_seq_one_letter_code
_entity_poly.pdbx_strand_id
1 'polypeptide(L)'
;MAMGSVVHLLFFLSEQCYLMPFSTYRIGTVILHFEARISTFPPFLSGGDMFQKIKIRKMTISRALDKYLKTVSIHKKGHLQEFYRVNVIKRHPIAERYMDDITTVDIANYRDQRLAQINPRTGRQITGNTVRLELALLSSLFNIARVEWGTCRMNPVELVRKPKISSGRDRRLTSGEERRLSRYFKEKNQALYVIFHLALETAMRQGEILSLRWEHVDLQHGVAHLPTTKNGAPRDVPLSRKARNYLQMLPTQLNGNIFSYTSSGFKSAWRTALHELKIENLHFHDLRHEAISRFFELGTLNVIEVAAISGHRSLNMLKRYTHLRAYQLVSKLDARRKQTSKIAPYFVPYPATVENRNGQVVVTLSDFDLETSAATKEQAIFHASVLLLRTLAQAAQRGERVPTPGELPTNIDERVMICPLTN
;
A
#
# COMPACT_ATOMS: atom_id res chain seq x y z
N MET A 1 -36.40 -46.79 10.45
CA MET A 1 -36.36 -45.31 10.54
C MET A 1 -35.14 -44.76 9.81
N ALA A 2 -35.12 -44.78 8.49
CA ALA A 2 -34.04 -44.18 7.67
C ALA A 2 -34.50 -43.91 6.23
N MET A 3 -35.71 -43.36 6.05
CA MET A 3 -36.23 -42.92 4.74
C MET A 3 -36.54 -41.41 4.71
N GLY A 4 -36.32 -40.68 5.82
CA GLY A 4 -36.69 -39.27 5.95
C GLY A 4 -35.60 -38.23 5.61
N SER A 5 -34.34 -38.64 5.42
CA SER A 5 -33.22 -37.68 5.33
C SER A 5 -32.75 -37.34 3.91
N VAL A 6 -33.21 -38.07 2.89
CA VAL A 6 -32.81 -37.83 1.48
C VAL A 6 -33.72 -36.81 0.80
N VAL A 7 -34.99 -36.72 1.20
CA VAL A 7 -35.97 -35.75 0.65
C VAL A 7 -35.65 -34.30 1.08
N HIS A 8 -35.01 -34.11 2.24
CA HIS A 8 -34.67 -32.79 2.75
C HIS A 8 -33.44 -32.14 2.09
N LEU A 9 -32.58 -32.93 1.44
CA LEU A 9 -31.38 -32.42 0.75
C LEU A 9 -31.68 -31.97 -0.69
N LEU A 10 -32.72 -32.53 -1.32
CA LEU A 10 -33.17 -32.16 -2.66
C LEU A 10 -33.98 -30.86 -2.68
N PHE A 11 -34.67 -30.51 -1.59
CA PHE A 11 -35.42 -29.24 -1.51
C PHE A 11 -34.50 -28.01 -1.30
N PHE A 12 -33.39 -28.17 -0.58
CA PHE A 12 -32.49 -27.07 -0.22
C PHE A 12 -31.61 -26.55 -1.38
N LEU A 13 -31.42 -27.36 -2.43
CA LEU A 13 -30.66 -26.97 -3.62
C LEU A 13 -31.51 -26.26 -4.69
N SER A 14 -32.82 -26.13 -4.49
CA SER A 14 -33.73 -25.47 -5.43
C SER A 14 -33.91 -23.95 -5.18
N GLU A 15 -33.57 -23.43 -4.00
CA GLU A 15 -33.83 -22.02 -3.63
C GLU A 15 -32.64 -21.05 -3.81
N GLN A 16 -31.44 -21.51 -4.19
CA GLN A 16 -30.29 -20.60 -4.42
C GLN A 16 -30.02 -20.23 -5.89
N CYS A 17 -30.90 -20.61 -6.82
CA CYS A 17 -30.75 -20.30 -8.24
C CYS A 17 -31.79 -19.28 -8.75
N TYR A 18 -32.03 -18.20 -8.00
CA TYR A 18 -32.72 -17.01 -8.51
C TYR A 18 -31.97 -15.77 -8.06
N LEU A 19 -31.13 -15.24 -8.96
CA LEU A 19 -30.74 -13.83 -9.14
C LEU A 19 -29.48 -13.78 -10.02
N MET A 20 -29.65 -13.83 -11.35
CA MET A 20 -28.93 -13.02 -12.34
C MET A 20 -29.56 -13.18 -13.75
N PRO A 21 -29.51 -12.14 -14.61
CA PRO A 21 -30.33 -12.02 -15.82
C PRO A 21 -29.60 -12.44 -17.10
N PHE A 22 -30.39 -12.82 -18.14
CA PHE A 22 -30.10 -12.86 -19.60
C PHE A 22 -28.75 -13.47 -20.06
N SER A 23 -28.70 -14.51 -20.89
CA SER A 23 -29.21 -14.52 -22.27
C SER A 23 -29.00 -15.93 -22.86
N THR A 24 -30.07 -16.49 -23.44
CA THR A 24 -30.11 -17.46 -24.56
C THR A 24 -28.94 -18.44 -24.76
N TYR A 25 -29.16 -19.75 -24.57
CA TYR A 25 -28.88 -20.79 -25.58
C TYR A 25 -29.53 -22.14 -25.17
N ARG A 26 -30.28 -22.70 -26.14
CA ARG A 26 -30.99 -24.00 -26.24
C ARG A 26 -30.74 -25.07 -25.16
N ILE A 27 -31.76 -25.36 -24.35
CA ILE A 27 -31.92 -26.62 -23.59
C ILE A 27 -32.91 -27.49 -24.36
N GLY A 28 -32.44 -28.59 -24.92
CA GLY A 28 -33.31 -29.51 -25.66
C GLY A 28 -32.60 -30.69 -26.32
N THR A 29 -31.57 -31.27 -25.69
CA THR A 29 -31.00 -32.57 -26.16
C THR A 29 -30.15 -33.32 -25.10
N VAL A 30 -30.51 -33.30 -23.80
CA VAL A 30 -29.77 -34.11 -22.78
C VAL A 30 -30.69 -34.83 -21.79
N ILE A 31 -31.95 -35.06 -22.16
CA ILE A 31 -32.89 -35.87 -21.37
C ILE A 31 -33.37 -37.02 -22.25
N LEU A 32 -32.46 -37.93 -22.63
CA LEU A 32 -32.81 -39.26 -23.18
C LEU A 32 -31.61 -40.24 -23.16
N HIS A 33 -30.53 -39.93 -22.43
CA HIS A 33 -29.36 -40.82 -22.32
C HIS A 33 -28.99 -41.20 -20.88
N PHE A 34 -29.86 -40.89 -19.90
CA PHE A 34 -29.60 -41.16 -18.48
C PHE A 34 -30.50 -42.26 -17.85
N GLU A 35 -31.46 -42.82 -18.60
CA GLU A 35 -32.39 -43.84 -18.09
C GLU A 35 -32.10 -45.29 -18.50
N ALA A 36 -31.02 -45.56 -19.22
CA ALA A 36 -30.65 -46.92 -19.64
C ALA A 36 -29.28 -47.35 -19.09
N ARG A 37 -29.14 -47.44 -17.76
CA ARG A 37 -28.11 -48.28 -17.10
C ARG A 37 -28.31 -48.48 -15.59
N ILE A 38 -29.55 -48.50 -15.11
CA ILE A 38 -29.89 -48.93 -13.73
C ILE A 38 -30.53 -50.33 -13.80
N SER A 39 -29.81 -51.31 -14.34
CA SER A 39 -30.26 -52.72 -14.34
C SER A 39 -29.12 -53.73 -14.48
N THR A 40 -27.98 -53.50 -13.83
CA THR A 40 -27.00 -54.58 -13.51
C THR A 40 -26.22 -54.19 -12.25
N PHE A 41 -26.87 -54.24 -11.09
CA PHE A 41 -26.14 -54.30 -9.82
C PHE A 41 -25.70 -55.75 -9.59
N PRO A 42 -24.40 -56.06 -9.49
CA PRO A 42 -23.96 -57.38 -9.02
C PRO A 42 -24.34 -57.54 -7.53
N PRO A 43 -24.50 -58.78 -7.04
CA PRO A 43 -24.99 -59.02 -5.70
C PRO A 43 -23.99 -58.48 -4.66
N PHE A 44 -24.59 -57.98 -3.59
CA PHE A 44 -24.02 -57.60 -2.31
C PHE A 44 -22.80 -58.46 -1.94
N LEU A 45 -21.58 -57.95 -2.18
CA LEU A 45 -20.39 -58.50 -1.56
C LEU A 45 -20.41 -58.07 -0.10
N SER A 46 -20.56 -59.07 0.78
CA SER A 46 -20.39 -58.96 2.22
C SER A 46 -19.08 -58.24 2.56
N GLY A 47 -19.16 -57.39 3.58
CA GLY A 47 -18.10 -56.48 3.98
C GLY A 47 -16.73 -57.14 4.21
N GLY A 48 -15.70 -56.35 3.92
CA GLY A 48 -14.41 -56.51 4.57
C GLY A 48 -13.17 -56.60 3.70
N ASP A 49 -13.08 -55.99 2.51
CA ASP A 49 -11.75 -55.66 1.94
C ASP A 49 -11.84 -54.78 0.67
N MET A 50 -11.94 -53.46 0.81
CA MET A 50 -11.72 -52.56 -0.35
C MET A 50 -11.31 -51.12 0.02
N PHE A 51 -10.57 -50.95 1.11
CA PHE A 51 -9.59 -49.87 1.20
C PHE A 51 -8.25 -50.57 1.35
N GLN A 52 -7.47 -50.67 0.27
CA GLN A 52 -6.05 -50.96 0.43
C GLN A 52 -5.54 -50.02 1.52
N LYS A 53 -5.16 -50.57 2.68
CA LYS A 53 -4.55 -49.81 3.76
C LYS A 53 -3.32 -49.14 3.14
N ILE A 54 -3.45 -47.86 2.77
CA ILE A 54 -2.31 -47.09 2.27
C ILE A 54 -1.26 -47.21 3.35
N LYS A 55 -0.20 -47.97 3.04
CA LYS A 55 0.86 -48.29 3.98
C LYS A 55 1.57 -46.97 4.24
N ILE A 56 1.35 -46.41 5.43
CA ILE A 56 2.01 -45.17 5.81
C ILE A 56 3.50 -45.45 5.90
N ARG A 57 4.28 -44.66 5.16
CA ARG A 57 5.74 -44.70 5.28
C ARG A 57 6.14 -44.03 6.59
N LYS A 58 6.69 -44.81 7.52
CA LYS A 58 7.16 -44.27 8.81
C LYS A 58 8.33 -43.32 8.57
N MET A 59 8.16 -42.07 9.00
CA MET A 59 9.18 -41.02 8.95
C MET A 59 9.03 -40.12 10.16
N THR A 60 10.14 -39.80 10.83
CA THR A 60 10.15 -38.85 11.95
C THR A 60 10.04 -37.42 11.45
N ILE A 61 9.52 -36.51 12.27
CA ILE A 61 9.47 -35.08 11.94
C ILE A 61 10.87 -34.54 11.62
N SER A 62 11.90 -34.95 12.37
CA SER A 62 13.28 -34.53 12.16
C SER A 62 13.77 -34.84 10.74
N ARG A 63 13.57 -36.09 10.28
CA ARG A 63 13.90 -36.51 8.91
C ARG A 63 13.04 -35.80 7.87
N ALA A 64 11.75 -35.60 8.16
CA ALA A 64 10.84 -34.89 7.29
C ALA A 64 11.25 -33.43 7.08
N LEU A 65 11.70 -32.74 8.13
CA LEU A 65 12.19 -31.37 8.09
C LEU A 65 13.48 -31.27 7.26
N ASP A 66 14.40 -32.23 7.39
CA ASP A 66 15.62 -32.28 6.57
C ASP A 66 15.29 -32.48 5.08
N LYS A 67 14.35 -33.39 4.78
CA LYS A 67 13.85 -33.59 3.42
C LYS A 67 13.19 -32.32 2.88
N TYR A 68 12.35 -31.67 3.67
CA TYR A 68 11.66 -30.43 3.30
C TYR A 68 12.63 -29.30 3.00
N LEU A 69 13.70 -29.15 3.80
CA LEU A 69 14.71 -28.13 3.55
C LEU A 69 15.41 -28.33 2.21
N LYS A 70 15.76 -29.58 1.88
CA LYS A 70 16.49 -29.94 0.66
C LYS A 70 15.64 -29.87 -0.60
N THR A 71 14.35 -30.18 -0.52
CA THR A 71 13.48 -30.38 -1.69
C THR A 71 12.51 -29.24 -1.93
N VAL A 72 12.07 -28.54 -0.89
CA VAL A 72 11.00 -27.53 -0.98
C VAL A 72 11.53 -26.15 -0.58
N SER A 73 12.16 -26.06 0.59
CA SER A 73 12.57 -24.77 1.16
C SER A 73 13.64 -24.08 0.31
N ILE A 74 14.55 -24.83 -0.31
CA ILE A 74 15.68 -24.29 -1.10
C ILE A 74 15.23 -23.37 -2.25
N HIS A 75 14.05 -23.62 -2.81
CA HIS A 75 13.48 -22.81 -3.89
C HIS A 75 12.76 -21.55 -3.39
N LYS A 76 12.67 -21.34 -2.07
CA LYS A 76 12.00 -20.18 -1.48
C LYS A 76 13.00 -19.07 -1.18
N LYS A 77 12.64 -17.82 -1.49
CA LYS A 77 13.40 -16.62 -1.07
C LYS A 77 13.63 -16.55 0.45
N GLY A 78 12.76 -17.18 1.24
CA GLY A 78 12.83 -17.25 2.70
C GLY A 78 13.55 -18.48 3.26
N HIS A 79 14.29 -19.23 2.44
CA HIS A 79 14.94 -20.50 2.81
C HIS A 79 15.75 -20.39 4.10
N LEU A 80 16.62 -19.38 4.21
CA LEU A 80 17.47 -19.21 5.38
C LEU A 80 16.67 -19.00 6.68
N GLN A 81 15.55 -18.27 6.62
CA GLN A 81 14.69 -18.09 7.79
C GLN A 81 13.90 -19.37 8.12
N GLU A 82 13.56 -20.19 7.13
CA GLU A 82 12.99 -21.52 7.37
C GLU A 82 14.03 -22.46 7.99
N PHE A 83 15.29 -22.45 7.52
CA PHE A 83 16.40 -23.22 8.10
C PHE A 83 16.55 -22.98 9.61
N TYR A 84 16.59 -21.71 10.04
CA TYR A 84 16.66 -21.41 11.47
C TYR A 84 15.44 -21.92 12.26
N ARG A 85 14.24 -21.83 11.68
CA ARG A 85 13.00 -22.34 12.31
C ARG A 85 13.03 -23.87 12.41
N VAL A 86 13.49 -24.55 11.37
CA VAL A 86 13.66 -26.00 11.36
C VAL A 86 14.60 -26.43 12.48
N ASN A 87 15.75 -25.77 12.65
CA ASN A 87 16.69 -26.10 13.72
C ASN A 87 16.09 -25.89 15.13
N VAL A 88 15.21 -24.91 15.30
CA VAL A 88 14.47 -24.72 16.56
C VAL A 88 13.50 -25.88 16.79
N ILE A 89 12.73 -26.29 15.77
CA ILE A 89 11.80 -27.41 15.86
C ILE A 89 12.55 -28.72 16.13
N LYS A 90 13.68 -28.96 15.47
CA LYS A 90 14.49 -30.18 15.61
C LYS A 90 15.05 -30.38 17.02
N ARG A 91 15.24 -29.31 17.78
CA ARG A 91 15.68 -29.37 19.20
C ARG A 91 14.55 -29.74 20.16
N HIS A 92 13.31 -29.73 19.69
CA HIS A 92 12.16 -30.06 20.50
C HIS A 92 11.87 -31.58 20.42
N PRO A 93 11.46 -32.25 21.52
CA PRO A 93 11.18 -33.70 21.52
C PRO A 93 10.16 -34.16 20.46
N ILE A 94 9.27 -33.26 20.03
CA ILE A 94 8.32 -33.53 18.93
C ILE A 94 9.01 -33.95 17.62
N ALA A 95 10.27 -33.54 17.41
CA ALA A 95 11.00 -33.88 16.20
C ALA A 95 11.34 -35.36 16.08
N GLU A 96 11.43 -36.09 17.19
CA GLU A 96 11.79 -37.51 17.23
C GLU A 96 10.59 -38.42 16.96
N ARG A 97 9.37 -37.90 17.11
CA ARG A 97 8.13 -38.65 16.86
C ARG A 97 7.86 -38.85 15.36
N TYR A 98 7.20 -39.95 15.03
CA TYR A 98 6.74 -40.26 13.68
C TYR A 98 5.59 -39.36 13.26
N MET A 99 5.59 -38.94 11.99
CA MET A 99 4.60 -37.99 11.47
C MET A 99 3.15 -38.48 11.57
N ASP A 100 2.90 -39.78 11.50
CA ASP A 100 1.56 -40.37 11.60
C ASP A 100 1.06 -40.57 13.03
N ASP A 101 1.97 -40.49 14.01
CA ASP A 101 1.65 -40.60 15.43
C ASP A 101 1.42 -39.21 16.07
N ILE A 102 1.51 -38.13 15.30
CA ILE A 102 1.31 -36.75 15.78
C ILE A 102 -0.16 -36.37 15.72
N THR A 103 -0.69 -35.99 16.87
CA THR A 103 -2.07 -35.50 17.03
C THR A 103 -2.12 -33.97 17.08
N THR A 104 -3.34 -33.42 16.98
CA THR A 104 -3.61 -31.99 17.20
C THR A 104 -3.20 -31.54 18.61
N VAL A 105 -3.35 -32.42 19.61
CA VAL A 105 -2.98 -32.17 21.01
C VAL A 105 -1.46 -32.02 21.15
N ASP A 106 -0.67 -32.85 20.45
CA ASP A 106 0.79 -32.75 20.47
C ASP A 106 1.28 -31.40 19.90
N ILE A 107 0.65 -30.91 18.83
CA ILE A 107 0.97 -29.61 18.24
C ILE A 107 0.53 -28.44 19.16
N ALA A 108 -0.60 -28.59 19.86
CA ALA A 108 -1.04 -27.60 20.86
C ALA A 108 -0.07 -27.54 22.05
N ASN A 109 0.37 -28.69 22.56
CA ASN A 109 1.39 -28.79 23.62
C ASN A 109 2.71 -28.15 23.18
N TYR A 110 3.16 -28.43 21.95
CA TYR A 110 4.32 -27.76 21.36
C TYR A 110 4.16 -26.24 21.35
N ARG A 111 3.02 -25.73 20.86
CA ARG A 111 2.74 -24.28 20.85
C ARG A 111 2.88 -23.68 22.25
N ASP A 112 2.28 -24.31 23.26
CA ASP A 112 2.21 -23.77 24.62
C ASP A 112 3.59 -23.81 25.30
N GLN A 113 4.34 -24.90 25.13
CA GLN A 113 5.73 -25.02 25.60
C GLN A 113 6.63 -23.95 24.95
N ARG A 114 6.47 -23.72 23.64
CA ARG A 114 7.24 -22.69 22.93
C ARG A 114 6.89 -21.28 23.38
N LEU A 115 5.64 -20.99 23.71
CA LEU A 115 5.22 -19.70 24.26
C LEU A 115 5.74 -19.46 25.68
N ALA A 116 5.81 -20.51 26.50
CA ALA A 116 6.34 -20.44 27.87
C ALA A 116 7.87 -20.27 27.91
N GLN A 117 8.58 -20.67 26.85
CA GLN A 117 10.03 -20.65 26.83
C GLN A 117 10.61 -19.23 26.72
N ILE A 118 11.71 -19.00 27.46
CA ILE A 118 12.50 -17.77 27.44
C ILE A 118 13.61 -17.89 26.38
N ASN A 119 13.75 -16.86 25.55
CA ASN A 119 14.86 -16.77 24.61
C ASN A 119 16.16 -16.41 25.37
N PRO A 120 17.19 -17.28 25.35
CA PRO A 120 18.41 -17.07 26.15
C PRO A 120 19.19 -15.83 25.73
N ARG A 121 19.06 -15.39 24.46
CA ARG A 121 19.77 -14.22 23.94
C ARG A 121 19.11 -12.91 24.34
N THR A 122 17.80 -12.91 24.55
CA THR A 122 17.04 -11.67 24.82
C THR A 122 16.46 -11.61 26.22
N GLY A 123 16.48 -12.71 26.99
CA GLY A 123 15.86 -12.80 28.31
C GLY A 123 14.34 -12.62 28.30
N ARG A 124 13.69 -12.73 27.14
CA ARG A 124 12.25 -12.48 26.94
C ARG A 124 11.55 -13.75 26.50
N GLN A 125 10.28 -13.89 26.87
CA GLN A 125 9.41 -14.93 26.33
C GLN A 125 9.36 -14.86 24.80
N ILE A 126 9.19 -16.03 24.18
CA ILE A 126 9.08 -16.11 22.73
C ILE A 126 7.75 -15.52 22.27
N THR A 127 7.83 -14.60 21.32
CA THR A 127 6.63 -13.91 20.82
C THR A 127 5.69 -14.87 20.09
N GLY A 128 4.38 -14.64 20.21
CA GLY A 128 3.38 -15.46 19.53
C GLY A 128 3.53 -15.49 18.00
N ASN A 129 4.08 -14.43 17.39
CA ASN A 129 4.36 -14.43 15.95
C ASN A 129 5.49 -15.40 15.57
N THR A 130 6.49 -15.59 16.43
CA THR A 130 7.55 -16.60 16.21
C THR A 130 6.95 -17.99 16.17
N VAL A 131 6.16 -18.35 17.18
CA VAL A 131 5.48 -19.66 17.26
C VAL A 131 4.51 -19.85 16.09
N ARG A 132 3.78 -18.80 15.69
CA ARG A 132 2.89 -18.85 14.51
C ARG A 132 3.65 -19.17 13.21
N LEU A 133 4.87 -18.68 13.04
CA LEU A 133 5.71 -18.98 11.88
C LEU A 133 6.31 -20.39 11.93
N GLU A 134 6.58 -20.92 13.11
CA GLU A 134 6.95 -22.33 13.33
C GLU A 134 5.77 -23.24 12.96
N LEU A 135 4.57 -22.94 13.46
CA LEU A 135 3.33 -23.66 13.11
C LEU A 135 3.00 -23.58 11.62
N ALA A 136 3.22 -22.43 10.97
CA ALA A 136 3.02 -22.30 9.52
C ALA A 136 3.97 -23.20 8.73
N LEU A 137 5.23 -23.33 9.17
CA LEU A 137 6.21 -24.24 8.57
C LEU A 137 5.80 -25.70 8.77
N LEU A 138 5.40 -26.08 9.99
CA LEU A 138 4.90 -27.42 10.28
C LEU A 138 3.65 -27.75 9.45
N SER A 139 2.71 -26.81 9.33
CA SER A 139 1.51 -27.00 8.51
C SER A 139 1.89 -27.24 7.03
N SER A 140 2.85 -26.49 6.49
CA SER A 140 3.37 -26.72 5.14
C SER A 140 4.06 -28.07 4.98
N LEU A 141 4.84 -28.49 5.98
CA LEU A 141 5.49 -29.80 6.00
C LEU A 141 4.46 -30.93 5.96
N PHE A 142 3.46 -30.89 6.85
CA PHE A 142 2.42 -31.91 6.93
C PHE A 142 1.54 -31.97 5.68
N ASN A 143 1.31 -30.84 5.00
CA ASN A 143 0.61 -30.82 3.71
C ASN A 143 1.35 -31.61 2.65
N ILE A 144 2.65 -31.38 2.50
CA ILE A 144 3.47 -32.09 1.52
C ILE A 144 3.65 -33.56 1.91
N ALA A 145 3.85 -33.83 3.20
CA ALA A 145 3.97 -35.18 3.71
C ALA A 145 2.74 -36.05 3.46
N ARG A 146 1.55 -35.47 3.61
CA ARG A 146 0.24 -36.08 3.32
C ARG A 146 0.07 -36.36 1.83
N VAL A 147 0.37 -35.39 0.97
CA VAL A 147 0.05 -35.45 -0.46
C VAL A 147 1.12 -36.19 -1.25
N GLU A 148 2.39 -35.91 -1.01
CA GLU A 148 3.49 -36.37 -1.87
C GLU A 148 4.32 -37.50 -1.25
N TRP A 149 4.43 -37.55 0.08
CA TRP A 149 5.34 -38.51 0.74
C TRP A 149 4.64 -39.72 1.33
N GLY A 150 3.32 -39.64 1.55
CA GLY A 150 2.53 -40.71 2.15
C GLY A 150 2.97 -41.06 3.57
N THR A 151 3.50 -40.09 4.32
CA THR A 151 4.05 -40.30 5.68
C THR A 151 3.09 -39.89 6.80
N CYS A 152 1.95 -39.29 6.46
CA CYS A 152 0.84 -39.01 7.38
C CYS A 152 -0.48 -38.95 6.60
N ARG A 153 -1.62 -39.11 7.29
CA ARG A 153 -2.96 -39.04 6.66
C ARG A 153 -3.57 -37.64 6.68
N MET A 154 -3.30 -36.88 7.73
CA MET A 154 -3.89 -35.57 7.97
C MET A 154 -2.84 -34.55 8.38
N ASN A 155 -3.22 -33.27 8.34
CA ASN A 155 -2.41 -32.19 8.87
C ASN A 155 -2.89 -31.83 10.29
N PRO A 156 -2.17 -32.24 11.36
CA PRO A 156 -2.58 -31.99 12.73
C PRO A 156 -2.51 -30.50 13.11
N VAL A 157 -1.87 -29.65 12.29
CA VAL A 157 -1.72 -28.21 12.59
C VAL A 157 -2.95 -27.39 12.19
N GLU A 158 -3.78 -27.89 11.27
CA GLU A 158 -4.94 -27.15 10.74
C GLU A 158 -5.97 -26.80 11.82
N LEU A 159 -6.16 -27.69 12.80
CA LEU A 159 -7.15 -27.55 13.87
C LEU A 159 -6.61 -26.82 15.11
N VAL A 160 -5.31 -26.47 15.13
CA VAL A 160 -4.70 -25.84 16.29
C VAL A 160 -4.93 -24.33 16.28
N ARG A 161 -5.50 -23.81 17.38
CA ARG A 161 -5.63 -22.38 17.59
C ARG A 161 -4.25 -21.71 17.58
N LYS A 162 -4.08 -20.73 16.70
CA LYS A 162 -2.82 -19.99 16.56
C LYS A 162 -2.75 -18.85 17.60
N PRO A 163 -1.54 -18.49 18.08
CA PRO A 163 -1.37 -17.34 18.94
C PRO A 163 -1.89 -16.04 18.30
N LYS A 164 -2.37 -15.12 19.14
CA LYS A 164 -2.83 -13.80 18.67
C LYS A 164 -1.68 -13.06 18.00
N ILE A 165 -1.98 -12.42 16.87
CA ILE A 165 -1.01 -11.54 16.20
C ILE A 165 -0.77 -10.33 17.11
N SER A 166 0.48 -10.04 17.44
CA SER A 166 0.84 -8.85 18.21
C SER A 166 0.44 -7.60 17.45
N SER A 167 0.05 -6.55 18.16
CA SER A 167 -0.13 -5.23 17.56
C SER A 167 1.16 -4.80 16.85
N GLY A 168 1.00 -4.12 15.70
CA GLY A 168 2.12 -3.51 15.01
C GLY A 168 2.73 -2.39 15.87
N ARG A 169 4.03 -2.15 15.76
CA ARG A 169 4.71 -1.04 16.47
C ARG A 169 4.10 0.31 16.04
N ASP A 170 3.93 1.22 16.99
CA ASP A 170 3.47 2.61 16.77
C ASP A 170 4.56 3.65 17.13
N ARG A 171 5.81 3.20 17.19
CA ARG A 171 6.95 4.06 17.49
C ARG A 171 7.20 5.05 16.34
N ARG A 172 7.06 6.34 16.62
CA ARG A 172 7.39 7.48 15.74
C ARG A 172 8.75 8.05 16.09
N LEU A 173 9.53 8.52 15.12
CA LEU A 173 10.80 9.20 15.37
C LEU A 173 10.52 10.62 15.86
N THR A 174 11.07 11.02 17.01
CA THR A 174 10.89 12.39 17.49
C THR A 174 11.86 13.35 16.81
N SER A 175 11.49 14.64 16.72
CA SER A 175 12.36 15.67 16.12
C SER A 175 13.70 15.81 16.86
N GLY A 176 13.72 15.57 18.18
CA GLY A 176 14.94 15.57 18.98
C GLY A 176 15.87 14.42 18.61
N GLU A 177 15.34 13.20 18.49
CA GLU A 177 16.09 12.02 18.07
C GLU A 177 16.60 12.16 16.63
N GLU A 178 15.77 12.67 15.72
CA GLU A 178 16.13 12.93 14.32
C GLU A 178 17.33 13.86 14.23
N ARG A 179 17.33 14.99 14.95
CA ARG A 179 18.46 15.92 14.96
C ARG A 179 19.74 15.27 15.49
N ARG A 180 19.63 14.47 16.57
CA ARG A 180 20.78 13.79 17.18
C ARG A 180 21.37 12.73 16.26
N LEU A 181 20.53 11.88 15.67
CA LEU A 181 20.94 10.85 14.70
C LEU A 181 21.54 11.48 13.44
N SER A 182 20.89 12.51 12.90
CA SER A 182 21.36 13.24 11.72
C SER A 182 22.76 13.82 11.95
N ARG A 183 22.99 14.50 13.09
CA ARG A 183 24.31 15.03 13.44
C ARG A 183 25.36 13.93 13.61
N TYR A 184 25.01 12.89 14.36
CA TYR A 184 25.89 11.75 14.62
C TYR A 184 26.38 11.10 13.32
N PHE A 185 25.47 10.80 12.39
CA PHE A 185 25.86 10.19 11.12
C PHE A 185 26.67 11.14 10.23
N LYS A 186 26.34 12.45 10.23
CA LYS A 186 27.07 13.45 9.45
C LYS A 186 28.55 13.50 9.83
N GLU A 187 28.86 13.41 11.12
CA GLU A 187 30.23 13.46 11.64
C GLU A 187 31.01 12.14 11.45
N LYS A 188 30.30 11.00 11.46
CA LYS A 188 30.93 9.67 11.48
C LYS A 188 31.05 9.03 10.11
N ASN A 189 30.00 9.10 9.29
CA ASN A 189 29.92 8.33 8.05
C ASN A 189 28.88 8.92 7.08
N GLN A 190 29.36 9.48 5.97
CA GLN A 190 28.53 10.10 4.94
C GLN A 190 27.48 9.13 4.36
N ALA A 191 27.81 7.86 4.16
CA ALA A 191 26.87 6.88 3.63
C ALA A 191 25.72 6.60 4.61
N LEU A 192 26.01 6.46 5.92
CA LEU A 192 24.96 6.30 6.94
C LEU A 192 24.06 7.55 7.02
N TYR A 193 24.65 8.74 6.87
CA TYR A 193 23.90 10.00 6.84
C TYR A 193 22.89 10.01 5.68
N VAL A 194 23.33 9.64 4.49
CA VAL A 194 22.47 9.57 3.30
C VAL A 194 21.42 8.46 3.44
N ILE A 195 21.78 7.27 3.93
CA ILE A 195 20.82 6.16 4.15
C ILE A 195 19.71 6.58 5.11
N PHE A 196 20.06 7.27 6.21
CA PHE A 196 19.11 7.73 7.21
C PHE A 196 18.08 8.70 6.61
N HIS A 197 18.55 9.72 5.88
CA HIS A 197 17.66 10.71 5.27
C HIS A 197 16.85 10.15 4.10
N LEU A 198 17.42 9.27 3.29
CA LEU A 198 16.68 8.58 2.23
C LEU A 198 15.53 7.75 2.79
N ALA A 199 15.72 7.08 3.93
CA ALA A 199 14.64 6.31 4.56
C ALA A 199 13.45 7.19 4.95
N LEU A 200 13.71 8.42 5.42
CA LEU A 200 12.69 9.39 5.81
C LEU A 200 12.00 10.06 4.61
N GLU A 201 12.74 10.27 3.52
CA GLU A 201 12.22 10.97 2.33
C GLU A 201 11.49 10.05 1.33
N THR A 202 11.76 8.74 1.34
CA THR A 202 11.26 7.80 0.31
C THR A 202 10.40 6.66 0.87
N ALA A 203 10.40 6.48 2.20
CA ALA A 203 9.78 5.34 2.87
C ALA A 203 10.27 3.95 2.38
N MET A 204 11.39 3.84 1.67
CA MET A 204 11.90 2.55 1.18
C MET A 204 12.23 1.58 2.32
N ARG A 205 12.18 0.26 2.03
CA ARG A 205 12.66 -0.76 2.98
C ARG A 205 14.20 -0.69 3.06
N GLN A 206 14.78 -1.04 4.21
CA GLN A 206 16.24 -1.12 4.38
C GLN A 206 16.94 -1.87 3.24
N GLY A 207 16.43 -3.04 2.85
CA GLY A 207 17.01 -3.82 1.77
C GLY A 207 16.91 -3.14 0.40
N GLU A 208 15.84 -2.36 0.16
CA GLU A 208 15.68 -1.59 -1.09
C GLU A 208 16.71 -0.47 -1.14
N ILE A 209 16.89 0.29 -0.04
CA ILE A 209 17.90 1.36 0.05
C ILE A 209 19.31 0.79 -0.17
N LEU A 210 19.68 -0.26 0.56
CA LEU A 210 21.02 -0.84 0.50
C LEU A 210 21.34 -1.54 -0.82
N SER A 211 20.33 -1.88 -1.63
CA SER A 211 20.51 -2.51 -2.95
C SER A 211 20.34 -1.53 -4.11
N LEU A 212 20.20 -0.23 -3.83
CA LEU A 212 20.19 0.80 -4.87
C LEU A 212 21.50 0.77 -5.67
N ARG A 213 21.35 0.96 -6.97
CA ARG A 213 22.45 1.01 -7.94
C ARG A 213 22.36 2.29 -8.75
N TRP A 214 23.50 2.88 -9.10
CA TRP A 214 23.55 4.17 -9.79
C TRP A 214 22.86 4.13 -11.15
N GLU A 215 23.00 3.04 -11.90
CA GLU A 215 22.35 2.85 -13.21
C GLU A 215 20.82 2.77 -13.13
N HIS A 216 20.26 2.61 -11.94
CA HIS A 216 18.81 2.58 -11.71
C HIS A 216 18.28 3.88 -11.06
N VAL A 217 19.12 4.91 -10.95
CA VAL A 217 18.73 6.19 -10.35
C VAL A 217 18.86 7.30 -11.37
N ASP A 218 17.70 7.86 -11.75
CA ASP A 218 17.61 9.05 -12.55
C ASP A 218 17.46 10.28 -11.64
N LEU A 219 18.57 10.98 -11.40
CA LEU A 219 18.56 12.20 -10.58
C LEU A 219 17.91 13.38 -11.30
N GLN A 220 17.86 13.39 -12.64
CA GLN A 220 17.27 14.49 -13.41
C GLN A 220 15.75 14.45 -13.29
N HIS A 221 15.14 13.32 -13.62
CA HIS A 221 13.70 13.08 -13.49
C HIS A 221 13.27 12.78 -12.04
N GLY A 222 14.22 12.44 -11.17
CA GLY A 222 13.97 12.19 -9.75
C GLY A 222 13.26 10.87 -9.49
N VAL A 223 13.76 9.80 -10.08
CA VAL A 223 13.18 8.46 -9.96
C VAL A 223 14.27 7.44 -9.65
N ALA A 224 14.02 6.55 -8.70
CA ALA A 224 14.81 5.36 -8.44
C ALA A 224 14.03 4.10 -8.85
N HIS A 225 14.53 3.36 -9.82
CA HIS A 225 13.97 2.09 -10.25
C HIS A 225 14.43 0.94 -9.35
N LEU A 226 13.50 0.16 -8.82
CA LEU A 226 13.79 -1.02 -8.00
C LEU A 226 13.44 -2.29 -8.81
N PRO A 227 14.40 -2.93 -9.50
CA PRO A 227 14.11 -4.06 -10.38
C PRO A 227 13.68 -5.31 -9.61
N THR A 228 14.18 -5.49 -8.39
CA THR A 228 13.84 -6.63 -7.53
C THR A 228 13.45 -6.14 -6.14
N THR A 229 12.17 -6.24 -5.79
CA THR A 229 11.72 -5.95 -4.41
C THR A 229 11.47 -7.23 -3.63
N LYS A 230 11.48 -7.14 -2.28
CA LYS A 230 11.12 -8.25 -1.36
C LYS A 230 9.74 -8.84 -1.67
N ASN A 231 8.89 -8.07 -2.35
CA ASN A 231 7.54 -8.43 -2.78
C ASN A 231 7.44 -8.61 -4.32
N GLY A 232 8.52 -8.97 -5.00
CA GLY A 232 8.49 -9.59 -6.34
C GLY A 232 8.06 -8.73 -7.54
N ALA A 233 7.53 -7.52 -7.33
CA ALA A 233 7.23 -6.60 -8.44
C ALA A 233 8.31 -5.52 -8.51
N PRO A 234 8.82 -5.21 -9.72
CA PRO A 234 9.59 -4.00 -9.92
C PRO A 234 8.72 -2.79 -9.61
N ARG A 235 9.31 -1.71 -9.09
CA ARG A 235 8.60 -0.44 -8.91
C ARG A 235 9.54 0.74 -8.96
N ASP A 236 8.98 1.87 -9.33
CA ASP A 236 9.67 3.15 -9.29
C ASP A 236 9.35 3.90 -8.00
N VAL A 237 10.37 4.52 -7.42
CA VAL A 237 10.27 5.33 -6.22
C VAL A 237 10.59 6.78 -6.58
N PRO A 238 9.65 7.72 -6.45
CA PRO A 238 9.95 9.12 -6.69
C PRO A 238 10.88 9.66 -5.61
N LEU A 239 11.84 10.47 -6.04
CA LEU A 239 12.84 11.10 -5.19
C LEU A 239 12.51 12.58 -5.02
N SER A 240 12.22 13.00 -3.80
CA SER A 240 12.07 14.42 -3.47
C SER A 240 13.35 15.19 -3.80
N ARG A 241 13.26 16.52 -3.93
CA ARG A 241 14.46 17.37 -4.09
C ARG A 241 15.47 17.13 -2.97
N LYS A 242 15.00 16.92 -1.73
CA LYS A 242 15.87 16.58 -0.60
C LYS A 242 16.55 15.24 -0.78
N ALA A 243 15.81 14.19 -1.16
CA ALA A 243 16.36 12.86 -1.41
C ALA A 243 17.48 12.91 -2.47
N ARG A 244 17.25 13.64 -3.57
CA ARG A 244 18.25 13.86 -4.62
C ARG A 244 19.49 14.58 -4.10
N ASN A 245 19.31 15.66 -3.35
CA ASN A 245 20.43 16.40 -2.75
C ASN A 245 21.29 15.50 -1.85
N TYR A 246 20.68 14.60 -1.07
CA TYR A 246 21.44 13.65 -0.25
C TYR A 246 22.21 12.64 -1.07
N LEU A 247 21.61 12.11 -2.15
CA LEU A 247 22.31 11.19 -3.08
C LEU A 247 23.51 11.87 -3.74
N GLN A 248 23.36 13.13 -4.14
CA GLN A 248 24.43 13.94 -4.75
C GLN A 248 25.60 14.25 -3.81
N MET A 249 25.48 13.99 -2.50
CA MET A 249 26.62 14.09 -1.58
C MET A 249 27.59 12.91 -1.71
N LEU A 250 27.19 11.83 -2.39
CA LEU A 250 28.03 10.67 -2.67
C LEU A 250 28.68 10.82 -4.05
N PRO A 251 29.87 10.25 -4.27
CA PRO A 251 30.49 10.24 -5.58
C PRO A 251 29.61 9.45 -6.56
N THR A 252 29.02 10.16 -7.53
CA THR A 252 28.19 9.55 -8.57
C THR A 252 29.04 8.68 -9.47
N GLN A 253 28.58 7.47 -9.75
CA GLN A 253 29.23 6.53 -10.68
C GLN A 253 28.23 6.19 -11.80
N LEU A 254 28.74 5.71 -12.95
CA LEU A 254 27.87 5.28 -14.06
C LEU A 254 27.11 3.99 -13.74
N ASN A 255 27.72 3.10 -12.96
CA ASN A 255 27.14 1.83 -12.57
C ASN A 255 27.67 1.38 -11.19
N GLY A 256 26.97 0.41 -10.59
CA GLY A 256 27.36 -0.21 -9.33
C GLY A 256 26.49 0.23 -8.16
N ASN A 257 26.75 -0.36 -7.00
CA ASN A 257 25.96 -0.12 -5.79
C ASN A 257 26.22 1.30 -5.25
N ILE A 258 25.15 1.99 -4.86
CA ILE A 258 25.25 3.30 -4.20
C ILE A 258 25.87 3.16 -2.79
N PHE A 259 25.60 2.05 -2.12
CA PHE A 259 26.08 1.77 -0.77
C PHE A 259 26.85 0.45 -0.72
N SER A 260 27.98 0.45 -0.02
CA SER A 260 28.83 -0.74 0.22
C SER A 260 28.42 -1.54 1.48
N TYR A 261 27.28 -1.22 2.09
CA TYR A 261 26.83 -1.85 3.33
C TYR A 261 26.09 -3.17 3.09
N THR A 262 26.53 -4.21 3.79
CA THR A 262 25.73 -5.43 3.96
C THR A 262 24.57 -5.18 4.92
N SER A 263 23.50 -5.99 4.84
CA SER A 263 22.36 -5.84 5.76
C SER A 263 22.74 -6.04 7.23
N SER A 264 23.67 -6.95 7.54
CA SER A 264 24.19 -7.19 8.89
C SER A 264 25.08 -6.05 9.37
N GLY A 265 26.02 -5.60 8.52
CA GLY A 265 26.90 -4.47 8.84
C GLY A 265 26.12 -3.20 9.15
N PHE A 266 25.12 -2.88 8.33
CA PHE A 266 24.23 -1.74 8.59
C PHE A 266 23.46 -1.87 9.91
N LYS A 267 22.90 -3.05 10.22
CA LYS A 267 22.19 -3.27 11.48
C LYS A 267 23.10 -3.10 12.70
N SER A 268 24.37 -3.49 12.58
CA SER A 268 25.36 -3.26 13.63
C SER A 268 25.61 -1.77 13.83
N ALA A 269 25.92 -1.03 12.75
CA ALA A 269 26.13 0.41 12.81
C ALA A 269 24.93 1.18 13.39
N TRP A 270 23.70 0.80 12.99
CA TRP A 270 22.48 1.38 13.54
C TRP A 270 22.36 1.13 15.05
N ARG A 271 22.64 -0.08 15.53
CA ARG A 271 22.61 -0.41 16.97
C ARG A 271 23.65 0.38 17.75
N THR A 272 24.86 0.52 17.22
CA THR A 272 25.93 1.32 17.84
C THR A 272 25.50 2.77 18.00
N ALA A 273 24.95 3.38 16.94
CA ALA A 273 24.47 4.76 16.99
C ALA A 273 23.38 4.97 18.06
N LEU A 274 22.40 4.06 18.13
CA LEU A 274 21.35 4.16 19.16
C LEU A 274 21.89 3.97 20.57
N HIS A 275 22.86 3.09 20.77
CA HIS A 275 23.49 2.87 22.07
C HIS A 275 24.27 4.11 22.53
N GLU A 276 25.13 4.67 21.68
CA GLU A 276 25.90 5.88 22.01
C GLU A 276 25.01 7.10 22.25
N LEU A 277 23.91 7.21 21.50
CA LEU A 277 22.93 8.27 21.67
C LEU A 277 21.89 7.95 22.76
N LYS A 278 21.96 6.82 23.44
CA LYS A 278 20.97 6.42 24.47
C LYS A 278 19.53 6.54 23.95
N ILE A 279 19.29 6.16 22.69
CA ILE A 279 17.95 6.16 22.07
C ILE A 279 17.36 4.77 22.23
N GLU A 280 16.27 4.68 22.98
CA GLU A 280 15.65 3.41 23.29
C GLU A 280 14.54 3.05 22.30
N ASN A 281 14.40 1.74 22.07
CA ASN A 281 13.29 1.12 21.36
C ASN A 281 12.98 1.74 19.99
N LEU A 282 14.00 2.18 19.25
CA LEU A 282 13.88 2.64 17.86
C LEU A 282 14.50 1.61 16.91
N HIS A 283 13.74 1.15 15.93
CA HIS A 283 14.24 0.30 14.86
C HIS A 283 14.38 1.11 13.58
N PHE A 284 15.31 0.75 12.71
CA PHE A 284 15.43 1.42 11.41
C PHE A 284 14.14 1.34 10.57
N HIS A 285 13.37 0.26 10.71
CA HIS A 285 12.07 0.15 10.04
C HIS A 285 11.02 1.16 10.55
N ASP A 286 11.18 1.69 11.76
CA ASP A 286 10.32 2.74 12.29
C ASP A 286 10.49 4.04 11.48
N LEU A 287 11.62 4.26 10.79
CA LEU A 287 11.80 5.39 9.87
C LEU A 287 10.88 5.31 8.64
N ARG A 288 10.59 4.10 8.18
CA ARG A 288 9.60 3.92 7.11
C ARG A 288 8.19 4.23 7.61
N HIS A 289 7.85 3.80 8.83
CA HIS A 289 6.59 4.19 9.49
C HIS A 289 6.50 5.71 9.63
N GLU A 290 7.60 6.35 10.02
CA GLU A 290 7.73 7.79 10.13
C GLU A 290 7.48 8.50 8.80
N ALA A 291 8.17 8.09 7.73
CA ALA A 291 8.04 8.63 6.39
C ALA A 291 6.60 8.54 5.85
N ILE A 292 5.94 7.39 6.05
CA ILE A 292 4.56 7.20 5.61
C ILE A 292 3.62 8.15 6.34
N SER A 293 3.73 8.29 7.66
CA SER A 293 2.87 9.25 8.36
C SER A 293 3.15 10.68 7.90
N ARG A 294 4.42 11.05 7.64
CA ARG A 294 4.75 12.37 7.05
C ARG A 294 4.07 12.58 5.71
N PHE A 295 4.05 11.57 4.84
CA PHE A 295 3.35 11.66 3.56
C PHE A 295 1.85 11.90 3.71
N PHE A 296 1.20 11.27 4.71
CA PHE A 296 -0.20 11.57 5.03
C PHE A 296 -0.38 12.97 5.63
N GLU A 297 0.54 13.40 6.50
CA GLU A 297 0.54 14.72 7.14
C GLU A 297 0.77 15.87 6.15
N LEU A 298 1.48 15.63 5.03
CA LEU A 298 1.62 16.60 3.94
C LEU A 298 0.26 17.00 3.34
N GLY A 299 -0.73 16.11 3.39
CA GLY A 299 -2.07 16.34 2.88
C GLY A 299 -2.17 16.46 1.35
N THR A 300 -1.07 16.47 0.60
CA THR A 300 -1.08 16.56 -0.87
C THR A 300 -1.28 15.21 -1.54
N LEU A 301 -0.85 14.13 -0.91
CA LEU A 301 -0.89 12.78 -1.47
C LEU A 301 -2.17 12.03 -1.07
N ASN A 302 -2.72 11.27 -1.99
CA ASN A 302 -3.82 10.34 -1.73
C ASN A 302 -3.28 8.97 -1.26
N VAL A 303 -4.17 8.12 -0.74
CA VAL A 303 -3.79 6.82 -0.15
C VAL A 303 -3.11 5.90 -1.18
N ILE A 304 -3.53 5.96 -2.45
CA ILE A 304 -3.00 5.13 -3.54
C ILE A 304 -1.59 5.59 -3.91
N GLU A 305 -1.35 6.89 -4.01
CA GLU A 305 -0.03 7.48 -4.24
C GLU A 305 0.94 7.10 -3.11
N VAL A 306 0.51 7.23 -1.84
CA VAL A 306 1.33 6.79 -0.71
C VAL A 306 1.61 5.29 -0.77
N ALA A 307 0.64 4.47 -1.19
CA ALA A 307 0.83 3.03 -1.35
C ALA A 307 1.83 2.70 -2.47
N ALA A 308 1.79 3.43 -3.59
CA ALA A 308 2.71 3.28 -4.71
C ALA A 308 4.15 3.64 -4.30
N ILE A 309 4.34 4.83 -3.70
CA ILE A 309 5.64 5.31 -3.21
C ILE A 309 6.24 4.32 -2.21
N SER A 310 5.46 3.96 -1.20
CA SER A 310 5.92 3.05 -0.15
C SER A 310 5.98 1.59 -0.61
N GLY A 311 5.32 1.19 -1.70
CA GLY A 311 5.27 -0.21 -2.16
C GLY A 311 4.50 -1.14 -1.21
N HIS A 312 3.32 -0.72 -0.78
CA HIS A 312 2.34 -1.57 -0.09
C HIS A 312 1.42 -2.24 -1.10
N ARG A 313 1.29 -3.57 -1.02
CA ARG A 313 0.37 -4.34 -1.89
C ARG A 313 -1.10 -4.23 -1.49
N SER A 314 -1.38 -3.95 -0.22
CA SER A 314 -2.74 -3.85 0.31
C SER A 314 -2.89 -2.54 1.07
N LEU A 315 -3.94 -1.79 0.71
CA LEU A 315 -4.29 -0.53 1.36
C LEU A 315 -4.67 -0.73 2.83
N ASN A 316 -5.08 -1.94 3.24
CA ASN A 316 -5.34 -2.25 4.64
C ASN A 316 -4.11 -2.00 5.54
N MET A 317 -2.89 -2.13 5.00
CA MET A 317 -1.66 -1.83 5.75
C MET A 317 -1.48 -0.33 6.04
N LEU A 318 -2.17 0.53 5.28
CA LEU A 318 -2.11 1.98 5.45
C LEU A 318 -3.24 2.55 6.32
N LYS A 319 -4.26 1.76 6.66
CA LYS A 319 -5.41 2.20 7.48
C LYS A 319 -5.02 2.90 8.78
N ARG A 320 -3.90 2.50 9.38
CA ARG A 320 -3.41 3.10 10.64
C ARG A 320 -2.85 4.52 10.49
N TYR A 321 -2.55 4.96 9.26
CA TYR A 321 -2.09 6.33 8.99
C TYR A 321 -3.22 7.22 8.46
N THR A 322 -4.31 6.62 7.98
CA THR A 322 -5.48 7.32 7.47
C THR A 322 -6.42 7.79 8.57
N HIS A 323 -5.93 7.97 9.81
CA HIS A 323 -6.67 8.71 10.84
C HIS A 323 -6.68 10.19 10.44
N LEU A 324 -7.40 10.47 9.35
CA LEU A 324 -7.69 11.78 8.85
C LEU A 324 -8.44 12.49 9.97
N ARG A 325 -7.78 13.44 10.63
CA ARG A 325 -8.46 14.31 11.57
C ARG A 325 -9.49 15.08 10.75
N ALA A 326 -10.76 15.07 11.15
CA ALA A 326 -11.85 15.69 10.38
C ALA A 326 -11.53 17.12 9.92
N TYR A 327 -10.80 17.90 10.73
CA TYR A 327 -10.35 19.25 10.36
C TYR A 327 -9.43 19.31 9.12
N GLN A 328 -8.62 18.29 8.86
CA GLN A 328 -7.76 18.20 7.66
C GLN A 328 -8.59 17.89 6.41
N LEU A 329 -9.77 17.28 6.57
CA LEU A 329 -10.71 17.11 5.48
C LEU A 329 -11.47 18.40 5.20
N VAL A 330 -11.82 19.17 6.24
CA VAL A 330 -12.41 20.51 6.10
C VAL A 330 -11.50 21.40 5.27
N SER A 331 -10.20 21.48 5.55
CA SER A 331 -9.29 22.29 4.75
C SER A 331 -9.16 21.84 3.29
N LYS A 332 -9.33 20.55 2.98
CA LYS A 332 -9.38 20.03 1.61
C LYS A 332 -10.70 20.32 0.90
N LEU A 333 -11.82 20.25 1.61
CA LEU A 333 -13.14 20.65 1.11
C LEU A 333 -13.14 22.16 0.82
N ASP A 334 -12.54 22.96 1.70
CA ASP A 334 -12.40 24.41 1.57
C ASP A 334 -11.31 24.82 0.57
N ALA A 335 -10.28 24.01 0.33
CA ALA A 335 -9.23 24.30 -0.64
C ALA A 335 -9.76 24.41 -2.07
N ARG A 336 -10.79 23.62 -2.44
CA ARG A 336 -11.53 23.82 -3.69
C ARG A 336 -12.17 25.21 -3.75
N ARG A 337 -12.69 25.69 -2.62
CA ARG A 337 -13.22 27.06 -2.48
C ARG A 337 -12.13 28.13 -2.59
N LYS A 338 -10.89 27.85 -2.14
CA LYS A 338 -9.73 28.78 -2.27
C LYS A 338 -9.16 28.88 -3.69
N GLN A 339 -9.25 27.83 -4.51
CA GLN A 339 -8.93 27.95 -5.94
C GLN A 339 -9.97 28.82 -6.66
N THR A 340 -11.26 28.62 -6.37
CA THR A 340 -12.33 29.50 -6.83
C THR A 340 -12.16 30.93 -6.31
N SER A 341 -11.72 31.13 -5.06
CA SER A 341 -11.49 32.46 -4.47
C SER A 341 -10.24 33.18 -4.98
N LYS A 342 -9.30 32.48 -5.63
CA LYS A 342 -8.14 33.11 -6.30
C LYS A 342 -8.50 33.67 -7.67
N ILE A 343 -9.53 33.10 -8.30
CA ILE A 343 -10.01 33.47 -9.63
C ILE A 343 -11.10 34.55 -9.50
N ALA A 344 -11.95 34.48 -8.47
CA ALA A 344 -13.03 35.46 -8.21
C ALA A 344 -12.64 36.95 -8.27
N PRO A 345 -11.45 37.40 -7.81
CA PRO A 345 -11.04 38.81 -7.93
C PRO A 345 -10.91 39.30 -9.37
N TYR A 346 -10.73 38.39 -10.34
CA TYR A 346 -10.62 38.72 -11.76
C TYR A 346 -11.98 38.82 -12.47
N PHE A 347 -13.11 38.56 -11.80
CA PHE A 347 -14.43 38.58 -12.43
C PHE A 347 -15.39 39.50 -11.65
N VAL A 348 -14.91 40.70 -11.34
CA VAL A 348 -15.69 41.77 -10.73
C VAL A 348 -16.26 42.71 -11.80
N PRO A 349 -17.44 43.31 -11.61
CA PRO A 349 -17.97 44.31 -12.53
C PRO A 349 -17.13 45.59 -12.50
N TYR A 350 -16.92 46.21 -13.68
CA TYR A 350 -16.24 47.49 -13.80
C TYR A 350 -17.19 48.59 -14.24
N PRO A 351 -17.04 49.81 -13.71
CA PRO A 351 -17.84 50.93 -14.16
C PRO A 351 -17.44 51.36 -15.58
N ALA A 352 -18.44 51.74 -16.38
CA ALA A 352 -18.28 52.26 -17.72
C ALA A 352 -19.18 53.47 -17.95
N THR A 353 -18.75 54.34 -18.87
CA THR A 353 -19.53 55.49 -19.34
C THR A 353 -20.23 55.13 -20.63
N VAL A 354 -21.45 55.64 -20.81
CA VAL A 354 -22.24 55.43 -22.02
C VAL A 354 -22.50 56.77 -22.69
N GLU A 355 -22.11 56.91 -23.95
CA GLU A 355 -22.29 58.13 -24.74
C GLU A 355 -22.89 57.79 -26.09
N ASN A 356 -23.71 58.68 -26.65
CA ASN A 356 -24.18 58.57 -28.02
C ASN A 356 -23.29 59.43 -28.92
N ARG A 357 -22.49 58.80 -29.77
CA ARG A 357 -21.62 59.47 -30.75
C ARG A 357 -22.07 59.07 -32.14
N ASN A 358 -22.51 60.05 -32.94
CA ASN A 358 -22.89 59.88 -34.35
C ASN A 358 -23.93 58.76 -34.61
N GLY A 359 -24.90 58.57 -33.70
CA GLY A 359 -25.95 57.56 -33.84
C GLY A 359 -25.54 56.15 -33.41
N GLN A 360 -24.37 55.98 -32.81
CA GLN A 360 -23.94 54.75 -32.16
C GLN A 360 -23.80 54.97 -30.65
N VAL A 361 -24.20 53.96 -29.88
CA VAL A 361 -23.98 53.92 -28.44
C VAL A 361 -22.57 53.39 -28.19
N VAL A 362 -21.77 54.21 -27.54
CA VAL A 362 -20.37 53.95 -27.19
C VAL A 362 -20.28 53.68 -25.70
N VAL A 363 -19.61 52.59 -25.33
CA VAL A 363 -19.33 52.20 -23.94
C VAL A 363 -17.83 52.22 -23.72
N THR A 364 -17.37 53.03 -22.76
CA THR A 364 -15.94 53.19 -22.43
C THR A 364 -15.63 52.69 -21.03
N LEU A 365 -14.64 51.79 -20.93
CA LEU A 365 -14.09 51.23 -19.70
C LEU A 365 -12.74 51.91 -19.40
N SER A 366 -12.80 53.03 -18.66
CA SER A 366 -11.63 53.88 -18.40
C SER A 366 -10.50 53.17 -17.65
N ASP A 367 -10.81 52.18 -16.81
CA ASP A 367 -9.80 51.43 -16.06
C ASP A 367 -8.88 50.56 -16.95
N PHE A 368 -9.28 50.31 -18.20
CA PHE A 368 -8.54 49.47 -19.15
C PHE A 368 -8.23 50.16 -20.48
N ASP A 369 -8.62 51.43 -20.65
CA ASP A 369 -8.57 52.16 -21.93
C ASP A 369 -9.27 51.40 -23.08
N LEU A 370 -10.42 50.78 -22.79
CA LEU A 370 -11.19 49.99 -23.75
C LEU A 370 -12.49 50.71 -24.13
N GLU A 371 -12.85 50.67 -25.41
CA GLU A 371 -14.10 51.24 -25.94
C GLU A 371 -14.78 50.25 -26.89
N THR A 372 -16.11 50.21 -26.85
CA THR A 372 -16.93 49.44 -27.80
C THR A 372 -18.10 50.28 -28.26
N SER A 373 -18.55 50.10 -29.51
CA SER A 373 -19.73 50.76 -30.05
C SER A 373 -20.72 49.77 -30.66
N ALA A 374 -22.01 50.11 -30.61
CA ALA A 374 -23.07 49.37 -31.30
C ALA A 374 -24.27 50.27 -31.64
N ALA A 375 -25.17 49.75 -32.48
CA ALA A 375 -26.40 50.44 -32.85
C ALA A 375 -27.41 50.57 -31.70
N THR A 376 -27.36 49.64 -30.74
CA THR A 376 -28.24 49.63 -29.57
C THR A 376 -27.43 49.57 -28.27
N LYS A 377 -27.96 50.15 -27.20
CA LYS A 377 -27.33 50.18 -25.88
C LYS A 377 -27.05 48.76 -25.35
N GLU A 378 -27.99 47.84 -25.54
CA GLU A 378 -27.87 46.45 -25.10
C GLU A 378 -26.72 45.72 -25.79
N GLN A 379 -26.59 45.89 -27.12
CA GLN A 379 -25.48 45.31 -27.87
C GLN A 379 -24.13 45.92 -27.48
N ALA A 380 -24.08 47.23 -27.23
CA ALA A 380 -22.85 47.90 -26.81
C ALA A 380 -22.39 47.39 -25.43
N ILE A 381 -23.32 47.25 -24.48
CA ILE A 381 -23.04 46.66 -23.15
C ILE A 381 -22.59 45.20 -23.26
N PHE A 382 -23.23 44.40 -24.12
CA PHE A 382 -22.83 43.02 -24.36
C PHE A 382 -21.42 42.93 -24.94
N HIS A 383 -21.09 43.73 -25.97
CA HIS A 383 -19.74 43.80 -26.54
C HIS A 383 -18.70 44.22 -25.49
N ALA A 384 -19.02 45.21 -24.66
CA ALA A 384 -18.17 45.62 -23.56
C ALA A 384 -17.93 44.48 -22.54
N SER A 385 -18.97 43.70 -22.21
CA SER A 385 -18.86 42.55 -21.29
C SER A 385 -17.91 41.46 -21.81
N VAL A 386 -18.02 41.14 -23.10
CA VAL A 386 -17.18 40.11 -23.76
C VAL A 386 -15.73 40.58 -23.83
N LEU A 387 -15.52 41.86 -24.16
CA LEU A 387 -14.20 42.46 -24.23
C LEU A 387 -13.54 42.49 -22.84
N LEU A 388 -14.27 42.91 -21.81
CA LEU A 388 -13.81 42.91 -20.42
C LEU A 388 -13.45 41.50 -19.94
N LEU A 389 -14.29 40.50 -20.21
CA LEU A 389 -14.03 39.10 -19.87
C LEU A 389 -12.74 38.57 -20.50
N ARG A 390 -12.54 38.86 -21.79
CA ARG A 390 -11.34 38.43 -22.53
C ARG A 390 -10.08 39.05 -21.92
N THR A 391 -10.10 40.35 -21.62
CA THR A 391 -8.98 41.07 -21.03
C THR A 391 -8.63 40.53 -19.65
N LEU A 392 -9.63 40.33 -18.79
CA LEU A 392 -9.45 39.79 -17.44
C LEU A 392 -8.92 38.34 -17.47
N ALA A 393 -9.40 37.51 -18.40
CA ALA A 393 -8.93 36.14 -18.58
C ALA A 393 -7.47 36.08 -19.06
N GLN A 394 -7.07 36.96 -19.98
CA GLN A 394 -5.68 37.06 -20.44
C GLN A 394 -4.73 37.53 -19.33
N ALA A 395 -5.14 38.53 -18.54
CA ALA A 395 -4.36 38.98 -17.38
C ALA A 395 -4.20 37.87 -16.33
N ALA A 396 -5.27 37.12 -16.04
CA ALA A 396 -5.24 35.98 -15.14
C ALA A 396 -4.30 34.86 -15.65
N GLN A 397 -4.31 34.58 -16.95
CA GLN A 397 -3.42 33.59 -17.58
C GLN A 397 -1.94 33.98 -17.44
N ARG A 398 -1.63 35.28 -17.57
CA ARG A 398 -0.26 35.81 -17.45
C ARG A 398 0.19 36.07 -16.01
N GLY A 399 -0.73 35.99 -15.05
CA GLY A 399 -0.45 36.30 -13.64
C GLY A 399 -0.24 37.80 -13.38
N GLU A 400 -0.78 38.66 -14.25
CA GLU A 400 -0.69 40.12 -14.16
C GLU A 400 -1.72 40.66 -13.17
N ARG A 401 -1.39 41.76 -12.47
CA ARG A 401 -2.36 42.44 -11.60
C ARG A 401 -3.34 43.24 -12.45
N VAL A 402 -4.63 43.05 -12.21
CA VAL A 402 -5.69 43.87 -12.82
C VAL A 402 -5.93 45.14 -11.99
N PRO A 403 -6.30 46.28 -12.62
CA PRO A 403 -6.68 47.51 -11.92
C PRO A 403 -7.86 47.26 -10.97
N THR A 404 -7.94 47.93 -9.82
CA THR A 404 -9.17 47.91 -9.02
C THR A 404 -10.22 48.81 -9.68
N PRO A 405 -11.53 48.45 -9.68
CA PRO A 405 -12.59 49.29 -10.25
C PRO A 405 -12.49 50.73 -9.71
N GLY A 406 -12.27 51.69 -10.60
CA GLY A 406 -12.08 53.10 -10.28
C GLY A 406 -13.38 53.83 -9.99
N GLU A 407 -13.28 55.07 -9.50
CA GLU A 407 -14.43 55.96 -9.41
C GLU A 407 -14.70 56.63 -10.76
N LEU A 408 -15.97 56.70 -11.17
CA LEU A 408 -16.35 57.40 -12.40
C LEU A 408 -16.34 58.91 -12.20
N PRO A 409 -15.92 59.70 -13.22
CA PRO A 409 -15.98 61.16 -13.17
C PRO A 409 -17.40 61.66 -12.82
N THR A 410 -17.50 62.69 -11.98
CA THR A 410 -18.79 63.23 -11.49
C THR A 410 -19.63 63.93 -12.57
N ASN A 411 -19.06 64.26 -13.72
CA ASN A 411 -19.65 65.08 -14.80
C ASN A 411 -20.26 64.28 -15.99
N ILE A 412 -20.65 63.02 -15.80
CA ILE A 412 -21.16 62.16 -16.89
C ILE A 412 -22.57 61.67 -16.58
N ASP A 413 -23.47 61.85 -17.54
CA ASP A 413 -24.93 61.64 -17.42
C ASP A 413 -25.35 60.17 -17.38
N GLU A 414 -24.63 59.25 -18.04
CA GLU A 414 -25.01 57.83 -18.10
C GLU A 414 -23.87 56.88 -17.73
N ARG A 415 -24.11 56.08 -16.69
CA ARG A 415 -23.13 55.17 -16.07
C ARG A 415 -23.71 53.76 -15.99
N VAL A 416 -22.91 52.76 -16.34
CA VAL A 416 -23.33 51.35 -16.29
C VAL A 416 -22.20 50.51 -15.69
N MET A 417 -22.56 49.50 -14.90
CA MET A 417 -21.61 48.48 -14.45
C MET A 417 -21.57 47.36 -15.49
N ILE A 418 -20.40 47.12 -16.08
CA ILE A 418 -20.18 46.04 -17.03
C ILE A 418 -19.75 44.80 -16.27
N CYS A 419 -20.62 43.79 -16.24
CA CYS A 419 -20.33 42.49 -15.66
C CYS A 419 -19.60 41.62 -16.70
N PRO A 420 -18.41 41.07 -16.40
CA PRO A 420 -17.69 40.20 -17.34
C PRO A 420 -18.34 38.82 -17.52
N LEU A 421 -19.19 38.41 -16.56
CA LEU A 421 -19.97 37.17 -16.63
C LEU A 421 -21.43 37.56 -16.83
N THR A 422 -21.84 37.71 -18.07
CA THR A 422 -23.26 37.85 -18.44
C THR A 422 -23.93 36.47 -18.33
N ASN A 423 -25.06 36.41 -17.62
CA ASN A 423 -25.96 35.23 -17.63
C ASN A 423 -26.83 35.24 -18.88
#